data_AF-A0A8T3C9I2-F1
#
_entry.id   AF-A0A8T3C9I2-F1
#
_cell.length_a   1.000
_cell.length_b   1.000
_cell.length_c   1.000
_cell.angle_alpha   90.00
_cell.angle_beta   90.00
_cell.angle_gamma   90.00
#
_symmetry.space_group_name_H-M   'P 1'
#
loop_
_entity.id
_entity.type
_entity.pdbx_description
1 polymer ?
#
loop_
_entity_poly.entity_id
_entity_poly.type
_entity_poly.pdbx_seq_one_letter_code
_entity_poly.pdbx_strand_id
1 'polypeptide(L)'
;MATSTTSQLSDHTETTTSEFSGISPSLKFVLANLKNFVQSPMFTKNYSVWHSQIIKICRANGFDFFLDPNSYIPENIISNPDSTSSPNPTYAKWILTDQNLAVAIFSTISAPILPYVLHLESTSSIWTTLETHFQSTNRYRVIQ
;
A
#
# COMPACT_ATOMS: atom_id res chain seq x y z
N MET A 1 -27.69 -43.82 -47.31
CA MET A 1 -26.94 -43.86 -46.04
C MET A 1 -25.93 -42.74 -46.06
N ALA A 2 -26.04 -41.79 -45.12
CA ALA A 2 -24.98 -40.96 -44.52
C ALA A 2 -25.64 -39.69 -43.97
N THR A 3 -25.87 -39.65 -42.66
CA THR A 3 -26.31 -38.49 -41.89
C THR A 3 -25.08 -37.70 -41.45
N SER A 4 -25.00 -36.42 -41.81
CA SER A 4 -24.02 -35.49 -41.24
C SER A 4 -24.62 -34.78 -40.04
N THR A 5 -24.15 -35.17 -38.85
CA THR A 5 -24.48 -34.52 -37.58
C THR A 5 -23.36 -33.51 -37.27
N THR A 6 -23.65 -32.22 -37.38
CA THR A 6 -22.79 -31.16 -36.85
C THR A 6 -23.28 -30.81 -35.45
N SER A 7 -22.53 -31.24 -34.44
CA SER A 7 -22.71 -30.78 -33.05
C SER A 7 -21.74 -29.64 -32.78
N GLN A 8 -22.24 -28.41 -32.72
CA GLN A 8 -21.54 -27.30 -32.07
C GLN A 8 -21.79 -27.41 -30.57
N LEU A 9 -20.74 -27.70 -29.80
CA LEU A 9 -20.75 -27.59 -28.35
C LEU A 9 -20.35 -26.15 -28.00
N SER A 10 -21.31 -25.37 -27.51
CA SER A 10 -21.11 -24.04 -26.97
C SER A 10 -20.35 -24.14 -25.65
N ASP A 11 -19.13 -23.61 -25.61
CA ASP A 11 -18.33 -23.52 -24.40
C ASP A 11 -18.80 -22.29 -23.60
N HIS A 12 -19.80 -22.49 -22.73
CA HIS A 12 -20.16 -21.51 -21.71
C HIS A 12 -19.16 -21.64 -20.56
N THR A 13 -18.05 -20.93 -20.66
CA THR A 13 -17.20 -20.65 -19.51
C THR A 13 -17.93 -19.65 -18.62
N GLU A 14 -18.81 -20.15 -17.76
CA GLU A 14 -19.26 -19.44 -16.56
C GLU A 14 -18.02 -19.20 -15.69
N THR A 15 -17.36 -18.08 -15.95
CA THR A 15 -16.34 -17.55 -15.04
C THR A 15 -17.09 -16.96 -13.86
N THR A 16 -17.39 -17.82 -12.89
CA THR A 16 -17.78 -17.41 -11.54
C THR A 16 -16.55 -16.72 -10.93
N THR A 17 -16.40 -15.44 -11.23
CA THR A 17 -15.34 -14.60 -10.69
C THR A 17 -15.53 -14.54 -9.17
N SER A 18 -14.70 -15.30 -8.45
CA SER A 18 -14.55 -15.20 -7.01
C SER A 18 -14.27 -13.74 -6.64
N GLU A 19 -15.26 -13.04 -6.12
CA GLU A 19 -15.16 -11.67 -5.64
C GLU A 19 -14.42 -11.62 -4.29
N PHE A 20 -13.14 -11.99 -4.28
CA PHE A 20 -12.24 -11.60 -3.20
C PHE A 20 -10.79 -11.51 -3.71
N SER A 21 -10.11 -10.40 -3.35
CA SER A 21 -8.64 -10.18 -3.39
C SER A 21 -7.96 -9.74 -4.70
N GLY A 22 -8.42 -8.66 -5.33
CA GLY A 22 -7.63 -7.92 -6.33
C GLY A 22 -6.97 -6.66 -5.74
N ILE A 23 -5.64 -6.52 -5.82
CA ILE A 23 -4.93 -5.26 -5.58
C ILE A 23 -5.56 -4.16 -6.47
N SER A 24 -5.94 -3.02 -5.87
CA SER A 24 -6.59 -1.93 -6.62
C SER A 24 -5.67 -1.34 -7.69
N PRO A 25 -6.21 -0.78 -8.79
CA PRO A 25 -5.39 -0.14 -9.82
C PRO A 25 -4.49 0.98 -9.28
N SER A 26 -4.99 1.80 -8.34
CA SER A 26 -4.22 2.84 -7.67
C SER A 26 -3.07 2.26 -6.85
N LEU A 27 -3.30 1.15 -6.14
CA LEU A 27 -2.25 0.48 -5.39
C LEU A 27 -1.20 -0.12 -6.34
N LYS A 28 -1.61 -0.76 -7.44
CA LYS A 28 -0.68 -1.23 -8.48
C LYS A 28 0.15 -0.09 -9.07
N PHE A 29 -0.47 1.05 -9.34
CA PHE A 29 0.22 2.24 -9.83
C PHE A 29 1.29 2.71 -8.82
N VAL A 30 0.93 2.84 -7.55
CA VAL A 30 1.86 3.26 -6.50
C VAL A 30 3.04 2.29 -6.37
N LEU A 31 2.77 0.99 -6.33
CA LEU A 31 3.80 -0.06 -6.28
C LEU A 31 4.76 -0.01 -7.47
N ALA A 32 4.22 0.16 -8.69
CA ALA A 32 5.01 0.19 -9.90
C ALA A 32 5.86 1.47 -10.03
N ASN A 33 5.34 2.61 -9.54
CA ASN A 33 5.96 3.90 -9.78
C ASN A 33 6.82 4.39 -8.61
N LEU A 34 6.63 3.91 -7.38
CA LEU A 34 7.46 4.31 -6.22
C LEU A 34 8.95 4.06 -6.47
N LYS A 35 9.30 2.90 -7.02
CA LYS A 35 10.69 2.59 -7.40
C LYS A 35 11.22 3.48 -8.53
N ASN A 36 10.35 3.93 -9.43
CA ASN A 36 10.74 4.79 -10.56
C ASN A 36 10.88 6.26 -10.13
N PHE A 37 10.12 6.71 -9.13
CA PHE A 37 10.17 8.09 -8.64
C PHE A 37 11.35 8.35 -7.70
N VAL A 38 11.85 7.32 -7.04
CA VAL A 38 13.04 7.41 -6.20
C VAL A 38 14.28 7.14 -7.05
N GLN A 39 14.63 8.13 -7.90
CA GLN A 39 15.81 8.11 -8.77
C GLN A 39 17.14 7.98 -8.00
N SER A 40 17.11 8.21 -6.68
CA SER A 40 18.19 7.88 -5.75
C SER A 40 17.58 7.44 -4.42
N PRO A 41 17.93 6.26 -3.88
CA PRO A 41 17.44 5.78 -2.58
C PRO A 41 17.53 6.88 -1.51
N MET A 42 16.58 6.89 -0.58
CA MET A 42 16.58 7.90 0.48
C MET A 42 17.85 7.81 1.33
N PHE A 43 18.59 8.92 1.39
CA PHE A 43 19.69 9.22 2.30
C PHE A 43 19.32 10.47 3.13
N THR A 44 20.04 10.74 4.22
CA THR A 44 19.80 11.92 5.07
C THR A 44 19.72 13.25 4.30
N LYS A 45 20.51 13.38 3.21
CA LYS A 45 20.65 14.61 2.42
C LYS A 45 19.50 14.89 1.44
N ASN A 46 18.76 13.87 1.00
CA ASN A 46 17.62 14.02 0.06
C ASN A 46 16.27 13.75 0.71
N TYR A 47 16.23 13.59 2.04
CA TYR A 47 15.02 13.28 2.80
C TYR A 47 13.86 14.23 2.48
N SER A 48 14.06 15.55 2.43
CA SER A 48 12.98 16.50 2.14
C SER A 48 12.33 16.29 0.77
N VAL A 49 13.13 15.94 -0.25
CA VAL A 49 12.62 15.65 -1.60
C VAL A 49 11.87 14.33 -1.61
N TRP A 50 12.49 13.28 -1.06
CA TRP A 50 11.89 11.95 -0.93
C TRP A 50 10.54 12.03 -0.19
N HIS A 51 10.51 12.69 0.97
CA HIS A 51 9.31 12.87 1.79
C HIS A 51 8.20 13.58 1.00
N SER A 52 8.54 14.67 0.28
CA SER A 52 7.57 15.36 -0.56
C SER A 52 7.01 14.48 -1.68
N GLN A 53 7.84 13.64 -2.30
CA GLN A 53 7.41 12.71 -3.34
C GLN A 53 6.44 11.65 -2.80
N ILE A 54 6.76 11.00 -1.67
CA ILE A 54 5.89 9.99 -1.05
C ILE A 54 4.51 10.59 -0.72
N ILE A 55 4.46 11.76 -0.07
CA ILE A 55 3.20 12.45 0.24
C ILE A 55 2.39 12.71 -1.03
N LYS A 56 3.02 13.25 -2.08
CA LYS A 56 2.32 13.59 -3.34
C LYS A 56 1.75 12.34 -4.00
N ILE A 57 2.51 11.25 -4.02
CA ILE A 57 2.08 9.97 -4.60
C ILE A 57 0.91 9.39 -3.80
N CYS A 58 1.03 9.29 -2.47
CA CYS A 58 -0.03 8.76 -1.61
C CYS A 58 -1.31 9.60 -1.75
N ARG A 59 -1.20 10.93 -1.67
CA ARG A 59 -2.36 11.82 -1.78
C ARG A 59 -3.03 11.73 -3.16
N ALA A 60 -2.25 11.66 -4.24
CA ALA A 60 -2.81 11.51 -5.60
C ALA A 60 -3.56 10.20 -5.80
N ASN A 61 -3.30 9.18 -4.97
CA ASN A 61 -3.90 7.85 -5.06
C ASN A 61 -4.86 7.54 -3.89
N GLY A 62 -5.12 8.51 -3.00
CA GLY A 62 -6.02 8.34 -1.85
C GLY A 62 -5.46 7.46 -0.74
N PHE A 63 -4.15 7.45 -0.52
CA PHE A 63 -3.46 6.66 0.51
C PHE A 63 -2.77 7.52 1.59
N ASP A 64 -3.02 8.83 1.61
CA ASP A 64 -2.43 9.74 2.58
C ASP A 64 -2.83 9.40 4.03
N PHE A 65 -4.01 8.83 4.23
CA PHE A 65 -4.45 8.37 5.54
C PHE A 65 -3.56 7.26 6.14
N PHE A 66 -2.91 6.42 5.32
CA PHE A 66 -1.98 5.39 5.83
C PHE A 66 -0.67 5.97 6.39
N LEU A 67 -0.37 7.24 6.09
CA LEU A 67 0.80 7.94 6.63
C LEU A 67 0.51 8.54 8.02
N ASP A 68 -0.77 8.68 8.41
CA ASP A 68 -1.16 9.27 9.68
C ASP A 68 -1.30 8.19 10.77
N PRO A 69 -0.52 8.23 11.87
CA PRO A 69 -0.65 7.30 12.98
C PRO A 69 -1.97 7.40 13.74
N ASN A 70 -2.72 8.49 13.57
CA ASN A 70 -4.04 8.69 14.21
C ASN A 70 -5.21 8.34 13.29
N SER A 71 -4.93 7.82 12.09
CA SER A 71 -5.98 7.39 11.17
C SER A 71 -6.81 6.25 11.75
N TYR A 72 -8.09 6.23 11.40
CA TYR A 72 -8.99 5.17 11.82
C TYR A 72 -8.59 3.82 11.19
N ILE A 73 -8.44 2.81 12.04
CA ILE A 73 -8.22 1.42 11.64
C ILE A 73 -9.57 0.69 11.75
N PRO A 74 -10.07 0.07 10.67
CA PRO A 74 -11.29 -0.73 10.74
C PRO A 74 -11.18 -1.87 11.76
N GLU A 75 -12.27 -2.22 12.42
CA GLU A 75 -12.28 -3.39 13.32
C GLU A 75 -12.10 -4.68 12.52
N ASN A 76 -11.34 -5.64 13.05
CA ASN A 76 -11.10 -6.93 12.39
C ASN A 76 -12.38 -7.78 12.27
N ILE A 77 -13.33 -7.58 13.18
CA ILE A 77 -14.58 -8.34 13.30
C ILE A 77 -15.72 -7.35 13.35
N ILE A 78 -16.83 -7.65 12.69
CA ILE A 78 -18.08 -6.90 12.77
C ILE A 78 -19.19 -7.76 13.39
N SER A 79 -20.07 -7.11 14.16
CA SER A 79 -21.28 -7.73 14.68
C SER A 79 -22.38 -7.71 13.63
N ASN A 80 -22.98 -8.87 13.39
CA ASN A 80 -24.08 -9.04 12.45
C ASN A 80 -25.44 -8.81 13.16
N PRO A 81 -26.51 -8.52 12.40
CA PRO A 81 -27.85 -8.31 12.97
C PRO A 81 -28.42 -9.51 13.74
N ASP A 82 -27.93 -10.71 13.45
CA ASP A 82 -28.31 -11.98 14.08
C ASP A 82 -27.50 -12.27 15.37
N SER A 83 -26.82 -11.27 15.93
CA SER A 83 -25.92 -11.39 17.10
C SER A 83 -24.71 -12.32 16.88
N THR A 84 -24.41 -12.70 15.63
CA THR A 84 -23.17 -13.39 15.29
C THR A 84 -22.05 -12.38 15.00
N SER A 85 -20.81 -12.87 14.93
CA SER A 85 -19.66 -12.06 14.54
C SER A 85 -19.03 -12.61 13.26
N SER A 86 -18.56 -11.73 12.38
CA SER A 86 -17.92 -12.11 11.12
C SER A 86 -16.67 -11.27 10.82
N PRO A 87 -15.69 -11.80 10.07
CA PRO A 87 -14.52 -11.02 9.65
C PRO A 87 -14.93 -9.79 8.83
N ASN A 88 -14.30 -8.66 9.11
CA ASN A 88 -14.56 -7.41 8.39
C ASN A 88 -13.79 -7.38 7.05
N PRO A 89 -14.46 -7.41 5.89
CA PRO A 89 -13.78 -7.29 4.60
C PRO A 89 -13.09 -5.94 4.41
N THR A 90 -13.52 -4.90 5.12
CA THR A 90 -12.87 -3.58 5.11
C THR A 90 -11.51 -3.63 5.80
N TYR A 91 -11.42 -4.32 6.93
CA TYR A 91 -10.13 -4.56 7.60
C TYR A 91 -9.17 -5.35 6.70
N ALA A 92 -9.66 -6.41 6.04
CA ALA A 92 -8.85 -7.20 5.13
C ALA A 92 -8.28 -6.36 3.94
N LYS A 93 -9.08 -5.44 3.40
CA LYS A 93 -8.62 -4.51 2.35
C LYS A 93 -7.64 -3.47 2.90
N TRP A 94 -7.90 -2.96 4.10
CA TRP A 94 -7.05 -1.99 4.78
C TRP A 94 -5.67 -2.59 5.04
N ILE A 95 -5.59 -3.78 5.66
CA ILE A 95 -4.31 -4.43 5.98
C ILE A 95 -3.54 -4.78 4.71
N LEU A 96 -4.21 -5.25 3.66
CA LEU A 96 -3.57 -5.52 2.38
C LEU A 96 -2.93 -4.26 1.81
N THR A 97 -3.63 -3.13 1.87
CA THR A 97 -3.14 -1.86 1.35
C THR A 97 -1.98 -1.33 2.20
N ASP A 98 -2.12 -1.33 3.52
CA ASP A 98 -1.07 -0.92 4.46
C ASP A 98 0.22 -1.72 4.23
N GLN A 99 0.14 -3.05 4.19
CA GLN A 99 1.33 -3.89 4.02
C GLN A 99 2.03 -3.69 2.67
N ASN A 100 1.25 -3.44 1.61
CA ASN A 100 1.83 -3.11 0.30
C ASN A 100 2.52 -1.74 0.31
N LEU A 101 1.94 -0.74 0.96
CA LEU A 101 2.56 0.58 1.09
C LEU A 101 3.81 0.53 1.96
N ALA A 102 3.79 -0.21 3.07
CA ALA A 102 4.94 -0.42 3.95
C ALA A 102 6.14 -0.99 3.16
N VAL A 103 5.94 -2.09 2.43
CA VAL A 103 7.00 -2.71 1.61
C VAL A 103 7.47 -1.76 0.50
N ALA A 104 6.56 -1.01 -0.12
CA ALA A 104 6.91 -0.10 -1.19
C ALA A 104 7.76 1.07 -0.69
N ILE A 105 7.37 1.71 0.43
CA ILE A 105 8.16 2.74 1.10
C ILE A 105 9.52 2.16 1.52
N PHE A 106 9.53 0.99 2.16
CA PHE A 106 10.77 0.30 2.56
C PHE A 106 11.74 0.11 1.39
N SER A 107 11.22 -0.25 0.20
CA SER A 107 12.03 -0.44 -1.02
C SER A 107 12.69 0.83 -1.55
N THR A 108 12.27 2.01 -1.07
CA THR A 108 12.85 3.30 -1.46
C THR A 108 13.92 3.81 -0.49
N ILE A 109 14.15 3.11 0.62
CA ILE A 109 15.08 3.49 1.68
C ILE A 109 16.46 2.91 1.39
N SER A 110 17.52 3.71 1.55
CA SER A 110 18.89 3.21 1.41
C SER A 110 19.30 2.29 2.57
N ALA A 111 20.19 1.33 2.29
CA ALA A 111 20.66 0.35 3.28
C ALA A 111 21.11 0.94 4.64
N PRO A 112 21.81 2.10 4.71
CA PRO A 112 22.19 2.70 5.99
C PRO A 112 21.02 3.13 6.87
N ILE A 113 19.82 3.30 6.31
CA ILE A 113 18.64 3.78 7.04
C ILE A 113 17.65 2.65 7.35
N LEU A 114 17.77 1.49 6.67
CA LEU A 114 16.93 0.32 6.95
C LEU A 114 16.91 -0.11 8.44
N PRO A 115 18.01 -0.05 9.21
CA PRO A 115 18.00 -0.46 10.61
C PRO A 115 17.00 0.29 11.50
N TYR A 116 16.63 1.52 11.13
CA TYR A 116 15.69 2.34 11.91
C TYR A 116 14.23 1.92 11.73
N VAL A 117 13.91 1.15 10.68
CA VAL A 117 12.53 0.84 10.30
C VAL A 117 12.27 -0.65 10.11
N LEU A 118 13.28 -1.52 10.21
CA LEU A 118 13.17 -2.95 9.91
C LEU A 118 12.17 -3.70 10.80
N HIS A 119 11.93 -3.20 12.02
CA HIS A 119 11.08 -3.83 13.03
C HIS A 119 9.67 -3.22 13.06
N LEU A 120 9.35 -2.34 12.11
CA LEU A 120 8.09 -1.63 12.04
C LEU A 120 7.22 -2.27 10.95
N GLU A 121 5.99 -2.61 11.31
CA GLU A 121 5.10 -3.36 10.41
C GLU A 121 4.10 -2.46 9.66
N SER A 122 3.65 -1.36 10.27
CA SER A 122 2.67 -0.47 9.62
C SER A 122 3.33 0.66 8.83
N THR A 123 2.65 1.10 7.77
CA THR A 123 3.08 2.24 6.95
C THR A 123 3.28 3.49 7.81
N SER A 124 2.32 3.77 8.69
CA SER A 124 2.33 4.94 9.58
C SER A 124 3.50 4.91 10.58
N SER A 125 3.88 3.73 11.09
CA SER A 125 5.00 3.58 12.01
C SER A 125 6.33 3.84 11.32
N ILE A 126 6.52 3.24 10.13
CA ILE A 126 7.70 3.48 9.28
C ILE A 126 7.81 4.97 8.97
N TRP A 127 6.69 5.57 8.52
CA TRP A 127 6.63 6.98 8.15
C TRP A 127 7.00 7.92 9.31
N THR A 128 6.35 7.76 10.46
CA THR A 128 6.54 8.63 11.65
C THR A 128 7.95 8.51 12.22
N THR A 129 8.53 7.30 12.21
CA THR A 129 9.92 7.08 12.65
C THR A 129 10.89 7.83 11.75
N LEU A 130 10.74 7.71 10.43
CA LEU A 130 11.57 8.46 9.49
C LEU A 130 11.39 9.98 9.63
N GLU A 131 10.15 10.43 9.87
CA GLU A 131 9.84 11.83 10.15
C GLU A 131 10.61 12.35 11.37
N THR A 132 10.53 11.64 12.48
CA THR A 132 11.18 12.02 13.73
C THR A 132 12.71 12.04 13.60
N HIS A 133 13.29 11.04 12.93
CA HIS A 133 14.74 10.92 12.78
C HIS A 133 15.34 11.93 11.79
N PHE A 134 14.64 12.27 10.70
CA PHE A 134 15.23 13.02 9.59
C PHE A 134 14.64 14.42 9.36
N GLN A 135 13.45 14.75 9.90
CA GLN A 135 12.96 16.14 9.88
C GLN A 135 13.79 17.06 10.76
N SER A 136 14.22 16.59 11.94
CA SER A 136 15.08 17.34 12.86
C SER A 136 16.38 17.77 12.17
N THR A 137 16.98 16.89 11.38
CA THR A 137 18.26 17.12 10.69
C THR A 137 18.15 18.09 9.50
N ASN A 138 16.98 18.18 8.84
CA ASN A 138 16.80 19.05 7.67
C ASN A 138 16.31 20.47 8.02
N ARG A 139 15.73 20.69 9.22
CA ARG A 139 15.40 22.05 9.68
C ARG A 139 16.64 22.91 9.97
N TYR A 140 17.79 22.31 10.28
CA TYR A 140 19.03 23.03 10.56
C TYR A 140 19.83 23.46 9.32
N ARG A 141 19.44 23.08 8.09
CA ARG A 141 20.15 23.43 6.84
C ARG A 141 19.58 24.65 6.10
N VAL A 142 18.70 25.43 6.74
CA VAL A 142 18.15 26.69 6.18
C VAL A 142 18.78 27.95 6.81
N ILE A 143 19.76 27.80 7.69
CA ILE A 143 20.44 28.95 8.31
C ILE A 143 21.96 28.81 8.11
N GLN A 144 22.43 29.17 6.91
CA GLN A 144 23.82 29.59 6.66
C GLN A 144 23.83 30.66 5.57
#